data_AF-A0A6C0LR57-F1
#
_entry.id   AF-A0A6C0LR57-F1
#
_cell.length_a   1.000
_cell.length_b   1.000
_cell.length_c   1.000
_cell.angle_alpha   90.00
_cell.angle_beta   90.00
_cell.angle_gamma   90.00
#
_symmetry.space_group_name_H-M   'P 1'
#
loop_
_entity.id
_entity.type
_entity.pdbx_description
1 polymer ?
#
loop_
_entity_poly.entity_id
_entity_poly.type
_entity_poly.pdbx_seq_one_letter_code
_entity_poly.pdbx_strand_id
1 'polypeptide(L)'
;MENNVETLIDSLLKKYESNLSTIFGSINNNGLIIFATIFVICFFFMKMTTISVTFIFFFFLAIFLSYLVYSKRKIIRITLEDEHKIKLGLIIPKPKRIDKYPDLIDFLYSIRDFYYINPTAFFQIIDNIDNFIQLYDEIMYDKVIYCTENIEVALEFIRNAQNHLHSIIYNLDVDTNITKKFHQSLVQLHRITQQYSSRIIRKCNSKFNSKNINNSSGIYEQYGPREFNYYDYDNANSHFEFY
;
A
#
# COMPACT_ATOMS: atom_id res chain seq x y z
N MET A 1 19.95 -5.63 -28.70
CA MET A 1 19.13 -4.64 -27.97
C MET A 1 17.81 -4.36 -28.69
N GLU A 2 17.78 -4.36 -30.03
CA GLU A 2 16.54 -4.22 -30.83
C GLU A 2 15.46 -5.27 -30.55
N ASN A 3 15.81 -6.56 -30.42
CA ASN A 3 14.82 -7.62 -30.19
C ASN A 3 13.98 -7.46 -28.91
N ASN A 4 14.47 -6.77 -27.89
CA ASN A 4 13.70 -6.55 -26.66
C ASN A 4 12.66 -5.43 -26.81
N VAL A 5 12.92 -4.44 -27.67
CA VAL A 5 12.03 -3.31 -27.88
C VAL A 5 10.83 -3.73 -28.72
N GLU A 6 11.04 -4.54 -29.77
CA GLU A 6 9.95 -5.09 -30.59
C GLU A 6 9.04 -6.01 -29.77
N THR A 7 9.61 -6.88 -28.93
CA THR A 7 8.79 -7.72 -28.03
C THR A 7 8.00 -6.91 -27.00
N LEU A 8 8.52 -5.76 -26.58
CA LEU A 8 7.83 -4.82 -25.71
C LEU A 8 6.67 -4.15 -26.45
N ILE A 9 6.90 -3.68 -27.67
CA ILE A 9 5.88 -3.05 -28.52
C ILE A 9 4.76 -4.04 -28.85
N ASP A 10 5.09 -5.27 -29.23
CA ASP A 10 4.09 -6.32 -29.51
C ASP A 10 3.30 -6.72 -28.26
N SER A 11 3.95 -6.77 -27.09
CA SER A 11 3.25 -7.01 -25.82
C SER A 11 2.30 -5.87 -25.45
N LEU A 12 2.66 -4.62 -25.78
CA LEU A 12 1.84 -3.44 -25.55
C LEU A 12 0.65 -3.37 -26.51
N LEU A 13 0.85 -3.73 -27.79
CA LEU A 13 -0.22 -3.81 -28.80
C LEU A 13 -1.22 -4.93 -28.47
N LYS A 14 -0.73 -6.12 -28.09
CA LYS A 14 -1.60 -7.23 -27.69
C LYS A 14 -2.41 -6.93 -26.43
N LYS A 15 -1.84 -6.17 -25.49
CA LYS A 15 -2.55 -5.63 -24.31
C LYS A 15 -3.56 -4.54 -24.68
N TYR A 16 -3.37 -3.84 -25.80
CA TYR A 16 -4.33 -2.84 -26.29
C TYR A 16 -5.57 -3.51 -26.90
N GLU A 17 -5.39 -4.55 -27.73
CA GLU A 17 -6.49 -5.26 -28.41
C GLU A 17 -7.37 -6.10 -27.46
N SER A 18 -6.81 -6.66 -26.38
CA SER A 18 -7.61 -7.42 -25.40
C SER A 18 -8.52 -6.54 -24.52
N ASN A 19 -8.55 -5.21 -24.73
CA ASN A 19 -9.26 -4.31 -23.82
C ASN A 19 -10.77 -4.19 -24.08
N LEU A 20 -11.30 -4.59 -25.24
CA LEU A 20 -12.72 -4.30 -25.57
C LEU A 20 -13.70 -5.07 -24.67
N SER A 21 -13.39 -6.32 -24.31
CA SER A 21 -14.19 -7.13 -23.39
C SER A 21 -13.99 -6.75 -21.92
N THR A 22 -12.83 -6.20 -21.55
CA THR A 22 -12.58 -5.68 -20.18
C THR A 22 -13.19 -4.30 -19.92
N ILE A 23 -13.61 -3.56 -20.96
CA ILE A 23 -14.30 -2.27 -20.81
C ILE A 23 -15.64 -2.45 -20.07
N PHE A 24 -16.37 -3.54 -20.33
CA PHE A 24 -17.64 -3.82 -19.64
C PHE A 24 -17.46 -4.46 -18.26
N GLY A 25 -16.38 -5.21 -18.03
CA GLY A 25 -16.13 -5.93 -16.78
C GLY A 25 -15.50 -5.11 -15.63
N SER A 26 -14.99 -3.90 -15.90
CA SER A 26 -14.19 -3.13 -14.94
C SER A 26 -14.84 -1.83 -14.42
N ILE A 27 -16.13 -1.62 -14.71
CA ILE A 27 -16.85 -0.43 -14.26
C ILE A 27 -17.14 -0.55 -12.75
N ASN A 28 -16.36 0.16 -11.95
CA ASN A 28 -16.58 0.30 -10.51
C ASN A 28 -17.96 0.94 -10.23
N ASN A 29 -18.60 0.59 -9.11
CA ASN A 29 -19.92 1.09 -8.69
C ASN A 29 -20.01 2.63 -8.70
N ASN A 30 -18.95 3.33 -8.30
CA ASN A 30 -18.89 4.80 -8.39
C ASN A 30 -18.89 5.32 -9.84
N GLY A 31 -18.36 4.55 -10.79
CA GLY A 31 -18.44 4.85 -12.22
C GLY A 31 -19.88 4.73 -12.73
N LEU A 32 -20.59 3.66 -12.34
CA LEU A 32 -22.00 3.46 -12.67
C LEU A 32 -22.89 4.60 -12.15
N ILE A 33 -22.67 5.06 -10.91
CA ILE A 33 -23.42 6.17 -10.32
C ILE A 33 -23.23 7.47 -11.13
N ILE A 34 -22.00 7.75 -11.56
CA ILE A 34 -21.71 8.97 -12.34
C ILE A 34 -22.30 8.89 -13.74
N PHE A 35 -22.25 7.73 -14.40
CA PHE A 35 -22.92 7.53 -15.68
C PHE A 35 -24.44 7.66 -15.53
N ALA A 36 -25.03 7.07 -14.49
CA ALA A 36 -26.45 7.21 -14.20
C ALA A 36 -26.83 8.68 -13.96
N THR A 37 -25.99 9.45 -13.26
CA THR A 37 -26.22 10.88 -13.02
C THR A 37 -26.17 11.68 -14.32
N ILE A 38 -25.21 11.39 -15.22
CA ILE A 38 -25.14 12.03 -16.55
C ILE A 38 -26.41 11.74 -17.34
N PHE A 39 -26.86 10.47 -17.36
CA PHE A 39 -28.09 10.09 -18.05
C PHE A 39 -29.34 10.77 -17.46
N VAL A 40 -29.45 10.87 -16.13
CA VAL A 40 -30.55 11.56 -15.46
C VAL A 40 -30.58 13.05 -15.81
N ILE A 41 -29.42 13.72 -15.83
CA ILE A 41 -29.31 15.13 -16.22
C ILE A 41 -29.72 15.31 -17.68
N CYS A 42 -29.22 14.48 -18.60
CA CYS A 42 -29.60 14.54 -20.02
C CYS A 42 -31.11 14.29 -20.20
N PHE A 43 -31.68 13.32 -19.49
CA PHE A 43 -33.12 13.03 -19.55
C PHE A 43 -33.98 14.17 -18.97
N PHE A 44 -33.50 14.84 -17.92
CA PHE A 44 -34.13 16.04 -17.37
C PHE A 44 -34.19 17.17 -18.42
N PHE A 45 -33.08 17.42 -19.12
CA PHE A 45 -33.05 18.41 -20.21
C PHE A 45 -33.95 18.01 -21.39
N MET A 46 -34.02 16.72 -21.72
CA MET A 46 -34.93 16.22 -22.76
C MET A 46 -36.39 16.55 -22.45
N LYS A 47 -36.83 16.45 -21.17
CA LYS A 47 -38.20 16.77 -20.75
C LYS A 47 -38.55 18.25 -20.94
N MET A 48 -37.57 19.16 -20.88
CA MET A 48 -37.80 20.60 -21.06
C MET A 48 -37.90 21.02 -22.53
N THR A 49 -37.51 20.16 -23.47
CA THR A 49 -37.56 20.42 -24.92
C THR A 49 -38.66 19.60 -25.59
N THR A 50 -39.26 20.14 -26.66
CA THR A 50 -40.20 19.37 -27.48
C THR A 50 -39.51 18.17 -28.15
N ILE A 51 -40.24 17.06 -28.26
CA ILE A 51 -39.75 15.80 -28.84
C ILE A 51 -39.36 16.04 -30.30
N SER A 52 -38.06 16.11 -30.55
CA SER A 52 -37.45 16.41 -31.85
C SER A 52 -36.04 15.81 -31.94
N VAL A 53 -35.28 16.15 -32.99
CA VAL A 53 -33.87 15.74 -33.22
C VAL A 53 -32.96 16.03 -32.03
N THR A 54 -33.38 16.91 -31.10
CA THR A 54 -32.71 17.19 -29.82
C THR A 54 -32.48 15.93 -28.97
N PHE A 55 -33.39 14.94 -29.01
CA PHE A 55 -33.23 13.68 -28.27
C PHE A 55 -32.01 12.89 -28.72
N ILE A 56 -31.84 12.76 -30.03
CA ILE A 56 -30.71 12.04 -30.63
C ILE A 56 -29.41 12.78 -30.27
N PHE A 57 -29.40 14.11 -30.34
CA PHE A 57 -28.25 14.92 -29.94
C PHE A 57 -27.85 14.72 -28.47
N PHE A 58 -28.80 14.80 -27.53
CA PHE A 58 -28.50 14.61 -26.11
C PHE A 58 -28.08 13.18 -25.78
N PHE A 59 -28.58 12.18 -26.50
CA PHE A 59 -28.13 10.80 -26.37
C PHE A 59 -26.67 10.63 -26.79
N PHE A 60 -26.29 11.17 -27.96
CA PHE A 60 -24.88 11.20 -28.38
C PHE A 60 -24.00 12.00 -27.43
N LEU A 61 -24.50 13.13 -26.91
CA LEU A 61 -23.79 13.95 -25.93
C LEU A 61 -23.55 13.17 -24.62
N ALA A 62 -24.53 12.42 -24.13
CA ALA A 62 -24.40 11.59 -22.93
C ALA A 62 -23.35 10.47 -23.11
N ILE A 63 -23.35 9.82 -24.28
CA ILE A 63 -22.34 8.82 -24.64
C ILE A 63 -20.95 9.47 -24.71
N PHE A 64 -20.84 10.62 -25.38
CA PHE A 64 -19.58 11.37 -25.52
C PHE A 64 -19.01 11.81 -24.15
N LEU A 65 -19.84 12.40 -23.29
CA LEU A 65 -19.44 12.79 -21.94
C LEU A 65 -19.01 11.58 -21.10
N SER A 66 -19.75 10.48 -21.17
CA SER A 66 -19.41 9.24 -20.49
C SER A 66 -18.05 8.69 -20.96
N TYR A 67 -17.80 8.72 -22.27
CA TYR A 67 -16.51 8.35 -22.84
C TYR A 67 -15.36 9.23 -22.34
N LEU A 68 -15.53 10.56 -22.29
CA LEU A 68 -14.50 11.46 -21.77
C LEU A 68 -14.17 11.20 -20.30
N VAL A 69 -15.19 11.02 -19.45
CA VAL A 69 -15.00 10.71 -18.02
C VAL A 69 -14.29 9.37 -17.86
N TYR A 70 -14.67 8.36 -18.62
CA TYR A 70 -14.02 7.06 -18.63
C TYR A 70 -12.54 7.16 -19.04
N SER A 71 -12.27 7.86 -20.14
CA SER A 71 -10.91 8.05 -20.68
C SER A 71 -10.01 8.74 -19.66
N LYS A 72 -10.46 9.86 -19.04
CA LYS A 72 -9.71 10.54 -17.98
C LYS A 72 -9.36 9.62 -16.81
N ARG A 73 -10.32 8.81 -16.34
CA ARG A 73 -10.09 7.85 -15.25
C ARG A 73 -9.09 6.77 -15.63
N LYS A 74 -9.14 6.27 -16.86
CA LYS A 74 -8.19 5.29 -17.38
C LYS A 74 -6.78 5.88 -17.44
N ILE A 75 -6.63 7.09 -17.97
CA ILE A 75 -5.34 7.79 -18.05
C ILE A 75 -4.75 7.96 -16.65
N ILE A 76 -5.52 8.48 -15.69
CA ILE A 76 -5.05 8.68 -14.30
C ILE A 76 -4.59 7.36 -13.68
N ARG A 77 -5.34 6.27 -13.86
CA ARG A 77 -4.95 4.95 -13.34
C ARG A 77 -3.65 4.43 -13.95
N ILE A 78 -3.50 4.56 -15.27
CA ILE A 78 -2.27 4.16 -15.97
C ILE A 78 -1.10 4.98 -15.44
N THR A 79 -1.25 6.30 -15.31
CA THR A 79 -0.20 7.16 -14.77
C THR A 79 0.21 6.77 -13.35
N LEU A 80 -0.74 6.43 -12.47
CA LEU A 80 -0.43 5.98 -11.10
C LEU A 80 0.28 4.62 -11.07
N GLU A 81 -0.16 3.66 -11.88
CA GLU A 81 0.50 2.35 -11.97
C GLU A 81 1.93 2.47 -12.52
N ASP A 82 2.12 3.31 -13.53
CA ASP A 82 3.44 3.56 -14.12
C ASP A 82 4.35 4.32 -13.14
N GLU A 83 3.82 5.30 -12.41
CA GLU A 83 4.55 6.00 -11.35
C GLU A 83 5.04 5.04 -10.26
N HIS A 84 4.18 4.13 -9.78
CA HIS A 84 4.59 3.13 -8.79
C HIS A 84 5.66 2.17 -9.31
N LYS A 85 5.55 1.73 -10.57
CA LYS A 85 6.58 0.88 -11.18
C LYS A 85 7.92 1.60 -11.31
N ILE A 86 7.90 2.87 -11.70
CA ILE A 86 9.10 3.71 -11.77
C ILE A 86 9.71 3.85 -10.38
N LYS A 87 8.91 4.21 -9.37
CA LYS A 87 9.38 4.32 -7.97
C LYS A 87 10.00 3.02 -7.48
N LEU A 88 9.31 1.90 -7.67
CA LEU A 88 9.80 0.57 -7.28
C LEU A 88 11.12 0.20 -7.98
N GLY A 89 11.26 0.57 -9.26
CA GLY A 89 12.49 0.35 -10.02
C GLY A 89 13.68 1.19 -9.58
N LEU A 90 13.44 2.29 -8.85
CA LEU A 90 14.47 3.21 -8.35
C LEU A 90 14.92 2.92 -6.91
N ILE A 91 14.29 1.97 -6.22
CA ILE A 91 14.69 1.53 -4.87
C ILE A 91 15.79 0.47 -4.99
N ILE A 92 16.89 0.66 -4.25
CA ILE A 92 18.05 -0.24 -4.23
C ILE A 92 18.37 -0.61 -2.78
N PRO A 93 18.41 -1.91 -2.41
CA PRO A 93 18.06 -3.08 -3.21
C PRO A 93 16.58 -3.10 -3.62
N LYS A 94 16.25 -3.80 -4.71
CA LYS A 94 14.86 -3.90 -5.18
C LYS A 94 14.03 -4.76 -4.22
N PRO A 95 12.92 -4.24 -3.66
CA PRO A 95 11.99 -5.02 -2.84
C PRO A 95 11.33 -6.15 -3.64
N LYS A 96 11.05 -7.27 -2.99
CA LYS A 96 10.54 -8.50 -3.62
C LYS A 96 9.03 -8.64 -3.57
N ARG A 97 8.36 -8.14 -2.52
CA ARG A 97 6.98 -8.51 -2.18
C ARG A 97 6.02 -7.34 -1.99
N ILE A 98 6.50 -6.09 -2.08
CA ILE A 98 5.68 -4.90 -1.82
C ILE A 98 5.00 -4.30 -3.07
N ASP A 99 5.02 -4.98 -4.21
CA ASP A 99 4.50 -4.46 -5.50
C ASP A 99 3.03 -4.03 -5.43
N LYS A 100 2.24 -4.66 -4.55
CA LYS A 100 0.82 -4.35 -4.31
C LYS A 100 0.57 -3.35 -3.18
N TYR A 101 1.63 -2.78 -2.61
CA TYR A 101 1.59 -1.96 -1.40
C TYR A 101 2.16 -0.55 -1.67
N PRO A 102 1.38 0.34 -2.33
CA PRO A 102 1.83 1.67 -2.73
C PRO A 102 2.42 2.53 -1.63
N ASP A 103 1.84 2.47 -0.43
CA ASP A 103 2.29 3.24 0.73
C ASP A 103 3.70 2.83 1.20
N LEU A 104 4.02 1.54 1.13
CA LEU A 104 5.37 1.03 1.41
C LEU A 104 6.35 1.38 0.29
N ILE A 105 5.92 1.32 -0.98
CA ILE A 105 6.74 1.76 -2.12
C ILE A 105 7.08 3.24 -1.97
N ASP A 106 6.09 4.08 -1.73
CA ASP A 106 6.25 5.52 -1.55
C ASP A 106 7.16 5.83 -0.36
N PHE A 107 6.98 5.12 0.76
CA PHE A 107 7.84 5.25 1.92
C PHE A 107 9.30 4.90 1.58
N LEU A 108 9.58 3.71 1.07
CA LEU A 108 10.95 3.27 0.76
C LEU A 108 11.60 4.15 -0.31
N TYR A 109 10.84 4.59 -1.30
CA TYR A 109 11.30 5.55 -2.29
C TYR A 109 11.65 6.91 -1.64
N SER A 110 10.86 7.38 -0.69
CA SER A 110 11.10 8.65 0.00
C SER A 110 12.38 8.65 0.82
N ILE A 111 12.79 7.50 1.35
CA ILE A 111 14.01 7.33 2.16
C ILE A 111 15.19 6.72 1.39
N ARG A 112 15.10 6.58 0.07
CA ARG A 112 16.12 5.92 -0.76
C ARG A 112 17.52 6.51 -0.62
N ASP A 113 17.62 7.79 -0.28
CA ASP A 113 18.87 8.50 -0.04
C ASP A 113 19.61 7.99 1.20
N PHE A 114 18.90 7.43 2.18
CA PHE A 114 19.53 6.78 3.34
C PHE A 114 20.31 5.52 2.97
N TYR A 115 20.09 4.94 1.79
CA TYR A 115 20.96 3.91 1.24
C TYR A 115 22.42 4.37 1.15
N TYR A 116 22.66 5.62 0.74
CA TYR A 116 24.03 6.15 0.62
C TYR A 116 24.67 6.47 1.97
N ILE A 117 23.86 6.57 3.03
CA ILE A 117 24.30 6.90 4.39
C ILE A 117 24.61 5.61 5.17
N ASN A 118 23.74 4.62 5.09
CA ASN A 118 23.93 3.32 5.71
C ASN A 118 23.28 2.22 4.84
N PRO A 119 24.03 1.68 3.85
CA PRO A 119 23.51 0.67 2.94
C PRO A 119 23.02 -0.60 3.65
N THR A 120 23.74 -1.02 4.70
CA THR A 120 23.41 -2.22 5.48
C THR A 120 22.09 -2.05 6.22
N ALA A 121 21.91 -0.94 6.93
CA ALA A 121 20.65 -0.65 7.61
C ALA A 121 19.49 -0.54 6.60
N PHE A 122 19.71 0.13 5.47
CA PHE A 122 18.69 0.27 4.44
C PHE A 122 18.27 -1.09 3.84
N PHE A 123 19.23 -1.98 3.56
CA PHE A 123 18.95 -3.35 3.12
C PHE A 123 18.09 -4.09 4.13
N GLN A 124 18.45 -4.01 5.41
CA GLN A 124 17.73 -4.70 6.48
C GLN A 124 16.31 -4.14 6.68
N ILE A 125 16.07 -2.84 6.47
CA ILE A 125 14.72 -2.28 6.46
C ILE A 125 13.88 -2.95 5.38
N ILE A 126 14.40 -3.05 4.16
CA ILE A 126 13.68 -3.64 3.02
C ILE A 126 13.39 -5.11 3.27
N ASP A 127 14.39 -5.88 3.72
CA ASP A 127 14.20 -7.33 3.95
C ASP A 127 13.17 -7.60 5.05
N ASN A 128 13.21 -6.85 6.15
CA ASN A 128 12.22 -6.97 7.22
C ASN A 128 10.81 -6.54 6.76
N ILE A 129 10.69 -5.50 5.92
CA ILE A 129 9.39 -5.11 5.33
C ILE A 129 8.87 -6.20 4.38
N ASP A 130 9.72 -6.77 3.52
CA ASP A 130 9.34 -7.86 2.61
C ASP A 130 8.88 -9.10 3.39
N ASN A 131 9.61 -9.48 4.45
CA ASN A 131 9.26 -10.61 5.32
C ASN A 131 7.96 -10.35 6.09
N PHE A 132 7.76 -9.14 6.60
CA PHE A 132 6.50 -8.73 7.22
C PHE A 132 5.33 -8.85 6.22
N ILE A 133 5.49 -8.35 5.00
CA ILE A 133 4.42 -8.38 3.98
C ILE A 133 4.12 -9.80 3.51
N GLN A 134 5.13 -10.67 3.41
CA GLN A 134 4.90 -12.08 3.18
C GLN A 134 3.95 -12.66 4.23
N LEU A 135 4.24 -12.43 5.51
CA LEU A 135 3.45 -12.99 6.60
C LEU A 135 2.06 -12.33 6.69
N TYR A 136 1.97 -11.02 6.42
CA TYR A 136 0.71 -10.31 6.28
C TYR A 136 -0.18 -10.97 5.23
N ASP A 137 0.33 -11.22 4.02
CA ASP A 137 -0.41 -11.88 2.94
C ASP A 137 -0.85 -13.29 3.34
N GLU A 138 0.06 -14.08 3.90
CA GLU A 138 -0.23 -15.45 4.35
C GLU A 138 -1.36 -15.48 5.38
N ILE A 139 -1.38 -14.55 6.35
CA ILE A 139 -2.46 -14.44 7.34
C ILE A 139 -3.76 -13.94 6.70
N MET A 140 -3.71 -12.92 5.83
CA MET A 140 -4.89 -12.35 5.18
C MET A 140 -5.61 -13.35 4.28
N TYR A 141 -4.85 -14.20 3.59
CA TYR A 141 -5.36 -15.24 2.70
C TYR A 141 -5.57 -16.60 3.37
N ASP A 142 -5.58 -16.64 4.71
CA ASP A 142 -5.87 -17.83 5.51
C ASP A 142 -4.94 -19.02 5.19
N LYS A 143 -3.70 -18.75 4.79
CA LYS A 143 -2.66 -19.76 4.48
C LYS A 143 -1.90 -20.21 5.73
N VAL A 144 -2.22 -19.64 6.88
CA VAL A 144 -1.57 -19.88 8.17
C VAL A 144 -2.54 -20.62 9.10
N ILE A 145 -2.04 -21.68 9.73
CA ILE A 145 -2.78 -22.48 10.73
C ILE A 145 -2.77 -21.78 12.09
N TYR A 146 -1.61 -21.26 12.51
CA TYR A 146 -1.35 -20.67 13.84
C TYR A 146 -1.31 -19.14 13.76
N CYS A 147 -2.47 -18.49 13.89
CA CYS A 147 -2.59 -17.04 13.63
C CYS A 147 -1.86 -16.17 14.66
N THR A 148 -1.85 -16.59 15.94
CA THR A 148 -1.32 -15.80 17.05
C THR A 148 0.20 -15.76 17.03
N GLU A 149 0.83 -16.91 16.84
CA GLU A 149 2.27 -17.10 16.77
C GLU A 149 2.85 -16.33 15.57
N ASN A 150 2.14 -16.33 14.44
CA ASN A 150 2.55 -15.58 13.27
C ASN A 150 2.31 -14.06 13.40
N ILE A 151 1.41 -13.60 14.29
CA ILE A 151 1.32 -12.17 14.63
C ILE A 151 2.61 -11.73 15.34
N GLU A 152 3.10 -12.50 16.31
CA GLU A 152 4.30 -12.13 17.07
C GLU A 152 5.51 -12.00 16.15
N VAL A 153 5.71 -12.97 15.25
CA VAL A 153 6.77 -12.92 14.23
C VAL A 153 6.59 -11.71 13.29
N ALA A 154 5.36 -11.41 12.87
CA ALA A 154 5.11 -10.23 12.03
C ALA A 154 5.45 -8.91 12.73
N LEU A 155 5.11 -8.79 14.02
CA LEU A 155 5.42 -7.63 14.84
C LEU A 155 6.93 -7.50 15.07
N GLU A 156 7.65 -8.61 15.19
CA GLU A 156 9.10 -8.62 15.27
C GLU A 156 9.76 -8.06 13.99
N PHE A 157 9.31 -8.47 12.80
CA PHE A 157 9.80 -7.89 11.56
C PHE A 157 9.58 -6.38 11.48
N ILE A 158 8.41 -5.88 11.92
CA ILE A 158 8.16 -4.43 12.01
C ILE A 158 9.15 -3.76 12.96
N ARG A 159 9.35 -4.33 14.15
CA ARG A 159 10.26 -3.79 15.15
C ARG A 159 11.69 -3.73 14.62
N ASN A 160 12.14 -4.79 13.94
CA ASN A 160 13.47 -4.84 13.35
C ASN A 160 13.62 -3.80 12.23
N ALA A 161 12.63 -3.62 11.36
CA ALA A 161 12.64 -2.56 10.36
C ALA A 161 12.75 -1.16 11.00
N GLN A 162 12.00 -0.90 12.07
CA GLN A 162 12.08 0.37 12.81
C GLN A 162 13.45 0.56 13.46
N ASN A 163 14.01 -0.48 14.08
CA ASN A 163 15.33 -0.44 14.71
C ASN A 163 16.44 -0.18 13.69
N HIS A 164 16.39 -0.82 12.52
CA HIS A 164 17.33 -0.55 11.45
C HIS A 164 17.20 0.87 10.92
N LEU A 165 15.98 1.41 10.78
CA LEU A 165 15.80 2.81 10.47
C LEU A 165 16.41 3.70 11.55
N HIS A 166 16.12 3.46 12.84
CA HIS A 166 16.72 4.19 13.95
C HIS A 166 18.25 4.19 13.90
N SER A 167 18.89 3.06 13.55
CA SER A 167 20.34 2.95 13.49
C SER A 167 21.01 3.86 12.45
N ILE A 168 20.27 4.37 11.46
CA ILE A 168 20.80 5.30 10.46
C ILE A 168 21.26 6.61 11.12
N ILE A 169 20.69 6.98 12.27
CA ILE A 169 21.04 8.21 12.99
C ILE A 169 22.53 8.34 13.29
N TYR A 170 23.22 7.22 13.54
CA TYR A 170 24.64 7.22 13.87
C TYR A 170 25.56 7.58 12.69
N ASN A 171 25.04 7.49 11.47
CA ASN A 171 25.74 7.82 10.24
C ASN A 171 25.24 9.14 9.62
N LEU A 172 24.27 9.82 10.25
CA LEU A 172 23.71 11.05 9.72
C LEU A 172 24.68 12.23 9.91
N ASP A 173 24.88 12.99 8.83
CA ASP A 173 25.52 14.30 8.91
C ASP A 173 24.68 15.28 9.73
N VAL A 174 25.33 16.30 10.29
CA VAL A 174 24.68 17.37 11.08
C VAL A 174 23.95 18.37 10.15
N ASP A 175 23.15 17.86 9.22
CA ASP A 175 22.27 18.64 8.35
C ASP A 175 20.84 18.63 8.93
N THR A 176 20.27 19.82 9.10
CA THR A 176 18.94 20.01 9.70
C THR A 176 17.81 19.44 8.84
N ASN A 177 17.93 19.48 7.51
CA ASN A 177 16.94 18.95 6.60
C ASN A 177 16.95 17.41 6.59
N ILE A 178 18.14 16.81 6.56
CA ILE A 178 18.27 15.34 6.59
C ILE A 178 17.81 14.81 7.95
N THR A 179 18.18 15.45 9.05
CA THR A 179 17.72 15.08 10.41
C THR A 179 16.21 15.19 10.54
N LYS A 180 15.61 16.28 10.04
CA LYS A 180 14.15 16.45 10.02
C LYS A 180 13.47 15.35 9.19
N LYS A 181 13.99 15.08 8.00
CA LYS A 181 13.49 14.02 7.12
C LYS A 181 13.54 12.67 7.83
N PHE A 182 14.66 12.36 8.48
CA PHE A 182 14.85 11.14 9.26
C PHE A 182 13.75 10.95 10.33
N HIS A 183 13.50 11.96 11.16
CA HIS A 183 12.44 11.89 12.16
C HIS A 183 11.05 11.72 11.55
N GLN A 184 10.77 12.39 10.42
CA GLN A 184 9.52 12.21 9.69
C GLN A 184 9.38 10.78 9.15
N SER A 185 10.46 10.18 8.68
CA SER A 185 10.49 8.81 8.18
C SER A 185 10.20 7.78 9.28
N LEU A 186 10.72 7.98 10.50
CA LEU A 186 10.42 7.12 11.66
C LEU A 186 8.92 7.13 11.97
N VAL A 187 8.32 8.32 12.06
CA VAL A 187 6.88 8.47 12.31
C VAL A 187 6.05 7.86 11.18
N GLN A 188 6.47 8.06 9.93
CA GLN A 188 5.78 7.52 8.77
C GLN A 188 5.81 5.99 8.74
N LEU A 189 6.97 5.37 8.98
CA LEU A 189 7.11 3.92 9.05
C LEU A 189 6.24 3.34 10.17
N HIS A 190 6.27 3.95 11.35
CA HIS A 190 5.42 3.54 12.48
C HIS A 190 3.94 3.58 12.11
N ARG A 191 3.47 4.68 11.50
CA ARG A 191 2.07 4.82 11.09
C ARG A 191 1.64 3.76 10.07
N ILE A 192 2.46 3.52 9.05
CA ILE A 192 2.17 2.54 8.00
C ILE A 192 2.09 1.14 8.62
N THR A 193 3.13 0.74 9.37
CA THR A 193 3.22 -0.59 9.98
C THR A 193 2.10 -0.83 11.01
N GLN A 194 1.72 0.18 11.80
CA GLN A 194 0.59 0.10 12.73
C GLN A 194 -0.75 -0.17 12.03
N GLN A 195 -0.96 0.43 10.85
CA GLN A 195 -2.17 0.17 10.06
C GLN A 195 -2.24 -1.29 9.60
N TYR A 196 -1.11 -1.86 9.16
CA TYR A 196 -1.06 -3.27 8.74
C TYR A 196 -1.19 -4.24 9.92
N SER A 197 -0.46 -4.01 11.01
CA SER A 197 -0.53 -4.86 12.21
C SER A 197 -1.93 -4.91 12.80
N SER A 198 -2.60 -3.76 12.90
CA SER A 198 -3.99 -3.67 13.38
C SER A 198 -4.95 -4.52 12.52
N ARG A 199 -4.72 -4.60 11.21
CA ARG A 199 -5.52 -5.44 10.30
C ARG A 199 -5.30 -6.93 10.58
N ILE A 200 -4.04 -7.35 10.72
CA ILE A 200 -3.69 -8.76 11.04
C ILE A 200 -4.33 -9.16 12.37
N ILE A 201 -4.12 -8.36 13.42
CA ILE A 201 -4.67 -8.61 14.76
C ILE A 201 -6.19 -8.76 14.69
N ARG A 202 -6.88 -7.83 14.01
CA ARG A 202 -8.33 -7.90 13.86
C ARG A 202 -8.79 -9.16 13.12
N LYS A 203 -8.10 -9.55 12.03
CA LYS A 203 -8.41 -10.76 11.26
C LYS A 203 -8.24 -12.01 12.12
N CYS A 204 -7.13 -12.16 12.84
CA CYS A 204 -6.92 -13.29 13.73
C CYS A 204 -7.94 -13.31 14.89
N ASN A 205 -8.17 -12.18 15.57
CA ASN A 205 -9.14 -12.11 16.67
C ASN A 205 -10.57 -12.39 16.21
N SER A 206 -10.95 -12.01 14.98
CA SER A 206 -12.27 -12.32 14.42
C SER A 206 -12.52 -13.82 14.22
N LYS A 207 -11.45 -14.62 13.97
CA LYS A 207 -11.56 -16.07 13.89
C LYS A 207 -11.80 -16.70 15.27
N PHE A 208 -11.14 -16.19 16.31
CA PHE A 208 -11.27 -16.70 17.68
C PHE A 208 -12.58 -16.24 18.36
N ASN A 209 -13.06 -15.02 18.09
CA ASN A 209 -14.21 -14.42 18.77
C ASN A 209 -15.58 -14.70 18.13
N SER A 210 -15.68 -15.59 17.13
CA SER A 210 -17.00 -16.02 16.62
C SER A 210 -17.87 -16.73 17.67
N LYS A 211 -17.28 -17.13 18.83
CA LYS A 211 -18.00 -17.68 19.98
C LYS A 211 -18.17 -16.73 21.17
N ASN A 212 -17.56 -15.55 21.18
CA ASN A 212 -17.68 -14.58 22.29
C ASN A 212 -17.61 -13.15 21.76
N ILE A 213 -18.71 -12.69 21.16
CA ILE A 213 -18.95 -11.25 20.96
C ILE A 213 -19.29 -10.67 22.33
N ASN A 214 -18.28 -10.34 23.13
CA ASN A 214 -18.42 -9.45 24.27
C ASN A 214 -17.16 -8.57 24.39
N ASN A 215 -17.31 -7.35 23.88
CA ASN A 215 -16.66 -6.10 24.26
C ASN A 215 -15.44 -6.20 25.21
N SER A 216 -14.31 -6.64 24.69
CA SER A 216 -13.01 -6.24 25.24
C SER A 216 -12.33 -5.35 24.22
N SER A 217 -12.51 -4.03 24.40
CA SER A 217 -11.57 -3.03 23.93
C SER A 217 -10.24 -3.26 24.66
N GLY A 218 -9.48 -4.25 24.21
CA GLY A 218 -8.12 -4.49 24.68
C GLY A 218 -7.31 -3.24 24.41
N ILE A 219 -6.79 -2.64 25.47
CA ILE A 219 -5.84 -1.53 25.39
C ILE A 219 -4.67 -2.04 24.56
N TYR A 220 -4.49 -1.47 23.37
CA TYR A 220 -3.41 -1.82 22.48
C TYR A 220 -2.09 -1.44 23.14
N GLU A 221 -1.27 -2.43 23.48
CA GLU A 221 0.12 -2.16 23.82
C GLU A 221 0.77 -1.39 22.65
N GLN A 222 1.44 -0.29 22.96
CA GLN A 222 2.22 0.44 21.98
C GLN A 222 3.35 -0.48 21.51
N TYR A 223 3.20 -0.99 20.28
CA TYR A 223 4.25 -1.70 19.56
C TYR A 223 5.09 -0.66 18.82
N GLY A 224 6.20 -0.28 19.46
CA GLY A 224 7.25 0.57 18.92
C GLY A 224 8.53 0.34 19.72
N PRO A 225 9.68 0.88 19.28
CA PRO A 225 10.88 0.90 20.09
C PRO A 225 10.55 1.55 21.43
N ARG A 226 10.68 0.78 22.51
CA ARG A 226 10.55 1.28 23.88
C ARG A 226 11.94 1.69 24.34
N GLU A 227 12.03 2.83 25.02
CA GLU A 227 13.24 3.22 25.73
C GLU A 227 13.61 2.10 26.71
N PHE A 228 14.89 1.73 26.79
CA PHE A 228 15.35 0.74 27.77
C PHE A 228 15.16 1.33 29.18
N ASN A 229 14.18 0.82 29.91
CA ASN A 229 13.91 1.25 31.27
C ASN A 229 14.84 0.53 32.24
N TYR A 230 15.91 1.21 32.67
CA TYR A 230 16.91 0.66 33.60
C TYR A 230 16.27 0.21 34.94
N TYR A 231 15.13 0.79 35.32
CA TYR A 231 14.45 0.51 36.59
C TYR A 231 13.60 -0.77 36.58
N ASP A 232 13.25 -1.31 35.41
CA ASP A 232 12.54 -2.60 35.31
C ASP A 232 13.51 -3.81 35.37
N TYR A 233 14.80 -3.59 35.11
CA TYR A 233 15.80 -4.64 35.07
C TYR A 233 16.15 -5.19 36.47
N ASP A 234 16.09 -4.36 37.51
CA ASP A 234 16.42 -4.76 38.88
C ASP A 234 15.35 -5.66 39.54
N ASN A 235 14.14 -5.75 38.98
CA ASN A 235 13.06 -6.59 39.53
C ASN A 235 12.94 -7.96 38.86
N ALA A 236 13.66 -8.22 37.77
CA ALA A 236 13.68 -9.50 37.07
C ALA A 236 15.05 -10.18 37.26
N ASN A 237 15.37 -10.51 38.51
CA ASN A 237 16.60 -11.23 38.82
C ASN A 237 16.63 -12.62 38.16
N SER A 238 17.79 -12.89 37.57
CA SER A 238 18.41 -14.18 37.28
C SER A 238 17.67 -15.14 36.34
N HIS A 239 18.02 -15.09 35.04
CA HIS A 239 18.59 -16.23 34.32
C HIS A 239 19.11 -15.75 32.95
N PHE A 240 20.37 -15.29 32.94
CA PHE A 240 21.16 -15.25 31.71
C PHE A 240 21.73 -16.65 31.48
N GLU A 241 21.22 -17.36 30.47
CA GLU A 241 21.98 -18.42 29.82
C GLU A 241 22.57 -17.85 28.53
N PHE A 242 23.87 -17.57 28.56
CA PHE A 242 24.67 -17.45 27.35
C PHE A 242 25.08 -18.85 26.92
N TYR A 243 24.47 -19.37 25.84
CA TYR A 243 25.08 -20.32 24.92
C TYR A 243 24.56 -20.06 23.50
#